data_AF-A0A932QQ95-F1
#
_entry.id   AF-A0A932QQ95-F1
#
_cell.length_a   1.000
_cell.length_b   1.000
_cell.length_c   1.000
_cell.angle_alpha   90.00
_cell.angle_beta   90.00
_cell.angle_gamma   90.00
#
_symmetry.space_group_name_H-M   'P 1'
#
loop_
_entity.id
_entity.type
_entity.pdbx_description
1 polymer ?
#
loop_
_entity_poly.entity_id
_entity_poly.type
_entity_poly.pdbx_seq_one_letter_code
_entity_poly.pdbx_strand_id
1 'polypeptide(L)'
;LGPGQKNRDFTGYTMYVIAWPKESNAPPIAAARYNSPKFPIKFRMDSRDLMTNYPPAPGTTMNIEARVDKNSDPTIKSPGDVTGFSAAPVVVGANDVKITIDRDR
;
A
#
# COMPACT_ATOMS: atom_id res chain seq x y z
N LEU A 1 2.05 7.62 9.78
CA LEU A 1 0.65 7.97 10.12
C LEU A 1 0.51 9.48 10.18
N GLY A 2 -0.57 10.01 9.60
CA GLY A 2 -0.98 11.40 9.72
C GLY A 2 -1.60 11.71 11.09
N PRO A 3 -1.82 12.99 11.44
CA PRO A 3 -2.25 13.39 12.78
C PRO A 3 -3.52 12.68 13.29
N GLY A 4 -4.55 12.52 12.46
CA GLY A 4 -5.82 11.88 12.86
C GLY A 4 -5.74 10.37 13.07
N GLN A 5 -4.65 9.73 12.64
CA GLN A 5 -4.49 8.28 12.59
C GLN A 5 -3.47 7.81 13.62
N LYS A 6 -2.62 8.72 14.15
CA LYS A 6 -1.61 8.40 15.18
C LYS A 6 -2.20 7.87 16.49
N ASN A 7 -3.42 8.28 16.84
CA ASN A 7 -4.08 7.90 18.10
C ASN A 7 -5.04 6.73 17.94
N ARG A 8 -5.11 6.10 16.76
CA ARG A 8 -6.00 4.96 16.51
C ARG A 8 -5.34 3.67 16.95
N ASP A 9 -6.15 2.78 17.52
CA ASP A 9 -5.74 1.41 17.81
C ASP A 9 -5.91 0.55 16.54
N PHE A 10 -4.79 0.06 16.02
CA PHE A 10 -4.73 -0.85 14.87
C PHE A 10 -4.47 -2.30 15.29
N THR A 11 -4.68 -2.64 16.57
CA THR A 11 -4.59 -4.02 17.05
C THR A 11 -5.55 -4.91 16.26
N GLY A 12 -5.02 -6.00 15.70
CA GLY A 12 -5.77 -6.93 14.85
C GLY A 12 -5.94 -6.51 13.39
N TYR A 13 -5.51 -5.30 13.00
CA TYR A 13 -5.56 -4.88 11.60
C TYR A 13 -4.42 -5.48 10.79
N THR A 14 -4.61 -5.51 9.47
CA THR A 14 -3.59 -5.87 8.49
C THR A 14 -3.25 -4.64 7.66
N MET A 15 -1.96 -4.39 7.42
CA MET A 15 -1.53 -3.38 6.45
C MET A 15 -1.22 -4.03 5.11
N TYR A 16 -1.71 -3.41 4.05
CA TYR A 16 -1.37 -3.72 2.67
C TYR A 16 -0.59 -2.54 2.07
N VAL A 17 0.47 -2.85 1.33
CA VAL A 17 1.11 -1.91 0.41
C VAL A 17 0.85 -2.40 -1.00
N ILE A 18 0.21 -1.58 -1.82
CA ILE A 18 -0.34 -1.96 -3.11
C ILE A 18 0.28 -1.06 -4.18
N ALA A 19 0.85 -1.68 -5.21
CA ALA A 19 1.33 -0.99 -6.40
C ALA A 19 0.25 -1.00 -7.48
N TRP A 20 -0.27 0.18 -7.81
CA TRP A 20 -1.25 0.39 -8.86
C TRP A 20 -0.58 0.91 -10.14
N PRO A 21 -1.02 0.51 -11.34
CA PRO A 21 -0.62 1.17 -12.57
C PRO A 21 -0.92 2.68 -12.52
N LYS A 22 -0.04 3.52 -13.10
CA LYS A 22 -0.22 4.98 -13.07
C LYS A 22 -1.52 5.45 -13.74
N GLU A 23 -1.88 4.89 -14.90
CA GLU A 23 -2.89 5.47 -15.82
C GLU A 23 -4.02 4.52 -16.23
N SER A 24 -4.42 3.55 -15.38
CA SER A 24 -5.51 2.64 -15.76
C SER A 24 -6.32 2.15 -14.58
N ASN A 25 -7.61 1.90 -14.78
CA ASN A 25 -8.47 1.10 -13.89
C ASN A 25 -8.10 -0.41 -13.91
N ALA A 26 -6.86 -0.75 -14.21
CA ALA A 26 -6.40 -2.13 -14.25
C ALA A 26 -6.17 -2.66 -12.82
N PRO A 27 -6.12 -3.99 -12.66
CA PRO A 27 -5.79 -4.61 -11.38
C PRO A 27 -4.44 -4.16 -10.82
N PRO A 28 -4.19 -4.32 -9.51
CA PRO A 28 -2.89 -4.06 -8.92
C PRO A 28 -1.77 -4.88 -9.58
N ILE A 29 -0.58 -4.31 -9.62
CA ILE A 29 0.64 -4.96 -10.13
C ILE A 29 1.24 -5.86 -9.04
N ALA A 30 1.25 -5.38 -7.80
CA ALA A 30 1.79 -6.09 -6.66
C ALA A 30 1.07 -5.66 -5.37
N ALA A 31 1.03 -6.56 -4.39
CA ALA A 31 0.54 -6.24 -3.05
C ALA A 31 1.33 -7.00 -1.98
N ALA A 32 1.97 -6.26 -1.08
CA ALA A 32 2.62 -6.82 0.11
C ALA A 32 1.69 -6.72 1.33
N ARG A 33 1.70 -7.77 2.16
CA ARG A 33 0.85 -7.89 3.36
C ARG A 33 1.69 -7.88 4.63
N TYR A 34 1.23 -7.11 5.63
CA TYR A 34 1.86 -6.97 6.95
C TYR A 34 0.80 -7.12 8.05
N ASN A 35 0.79 -8.25 8.75
CA ASN A 35 -0.14 -8.49 9.85
C ASN A 35 0.27 -7.70 11.10
N SER A 36 -0.70 -7.14 11.83
CA SER A 36 -0.47 -6.40 13.08
C SER A 36 0.62 -5.31 12.95
N PRO A 37 0.44 -4.34 12.03
CA PRO A 37 1.47 -3.37 11.70
C PRO A 37 1.83 -2.49 12.90
N LYS A 38 3.14 -2.28 13.12
CA LYS A 38 3.66 -1.33 14.11
C LYS A 38 4.30 -0.15 13.40
N PHE A 39 3.76 1.04 13.61
CA PHE A 39 4.20 2.24 12.90
C PHE A 39 5.30 3.00 13.68
N PRO A 40 6.30 3.61 12.98
CA PRO A 40 6.54 3.49 11.54
C PRO A 40 7.03 2.09 11.16
N ILE A 41 6.60 1.61 10.00
CA ILE A 41 6.94 0.30 9.46
C ILE A 41 7.76 0.46 8.18
N LYS A 42 8.80 -0.37 8.03
CA LYS A 42 9.51 -0.53 6.75
C LYS A 42 8.76 -1.55 5.90
N PHE A 43 8.57 -1.25 4.63
CA PHE A 43 7.98 -2.18 3.67
C PHE A 43 8.96 -2.44 2.53
N ARG A 44 8.75 -3.58 1.87
CA ARG A 44 9.41 -3.96 0.62
C ARG A 44 8.37 -4.66 -0.25
N MET A 45 8.48 -4.45 -1.56
CA MET A 45 7.77 -5.24 -2.56
C MET A 45 8.79 -5.85 -3.50
N ASP A 46 8.66 -7.15 -3.77
CA ASP A 46 9.47 -7.87 -4.74
C ASP A 46 8.63 -8.81 -5.62
N SER A 47 9.30 -9.66 -6.39
CA SER A 47 8.66 -10.61 -7.30
C SER A 47 7.65 -11.55 -6.62
N ARG A 48 7.77 -11.79 -5.31
CA ARG A 48 6.84 -12.65 -4.55
C ARG A 48 5.52 -11.96 -4.25
N ASP A 49 5.50 -10.63 -4.34
CA ASP A 49 4.30 -9.80 -4.09
C ASP A 49 3.54 -9.50 -5.39
N LEU A 50 4.04 -9.96 -6.55
CA LEU A 50 3.41 -9.72 -7.85
C LEU A 50 2.01 -10.36 -7.91
N MET A 51 1.06 -9.59 -8.41
CA MET A 51 -0.30 -10.03 -8.73
C MET A 51 -0.48 -10.24 -10.25
N THR A 52 0.58 -10.00 -11.02
CA THR A 52 0.66 -10.22 -12.47
C THR A 52 1.56 -11.41 -12.78
N ASN A 53 1.34 -12.05 -13.93
CA ASN A 53 2.14 -13.20 -14.37
C ASN A 53 3.60 -12.83 -14.68
N TYR A 54 3.87 -11.56 -14.95
CA TYR A 54 5.19 -11.06 -15.34
C TYR A 54 5.53 -9.79 -14.56
N PRO A 55 6.81 -9.56 -14.24
CA PRO A 55 7.24 -8.31 -13.62
C PRO A 55 7.00 -7.13 -14.57
N PRO A 56 6.72 -5.94 -14.03
CA PRO A 56 6.63 -4.72 -14.84
C PRO A 56 7.97 -4.45 -15.55
N ALA A 57 7.90 -3.84 -16.73
CA ALA A 57 9.09 -3.46 -17.47
C ALA A 57 9.95 -2.45 -16.67
N PRO A 58 11.29 -2.47 -16.81
CA PRO A 58 12.13 -1.44 -16.23
C PRO A 58 11.67 -0.04 -16.64
N GLY A 59 11.61 0.88 -15.68
CA GLY A 59 11.12 2.24 -15.91
C GLY A 59 9.59 2.41 -15.86
N THR A 60 8.81 1.35 -15.69
CA THR A 60 7.37 1.47 -15.40
C THR A 60 7.15 2.33 -14.15
N THR A 61 6.18 3.24 -14.22
CA THR A 61 5.77 4.10 -13.09
C THR A 61 4.45 3.63 -12.51
N MET A 62 4.33 3.71 -11.18
CA MET A 62 3.22 3.14 -10.42
C MET A 62 2.79 4.09 -9.32
N ASN A 63 1.51 4.07 -8.93
CA ASN A 63 1.04 4.73 -7.73
C ASN A 63 1.08 3.74 -6.57
N ILE A 64 1.63 4.13 -5.42
CA ILE A 64 1.68 3.25 -4.25
C ILE A 64 0.60 3.66 -3.26
N GLU A 65 -0.25 2.73 -2.87
CA GLU A 65 -1.23 2.88 -1.81
C GLU A 65 -0.79 2.07 -0.59
N ALA A 66 -0.83 2.67 0.60
CA ALA A 66 -0.71 1.94 1.85
C ALA A 66 -2.05 1.99 2.58
N ARG A 67 -2.66 0.83 2.81
CA ARG A 67 -3.95 0.71 3.50
C ARG A 67 -3.81 -0.10 4.78
N VAL A 68 -4.38 0.38 5.88
CA VAL A 68 -4.60 -0.41 7.09
C VAL A 68 -6.05 -0.83 7.09
N ASP A 69 -6.27 -2.13 6.99
CA ASP A 69 -7.56 -2.76 6.79
C ASP A 69 -7.92 -3.64 7.99
N LYS A 70 -9.17 -3.53 8.43
CA LYS A 70 -9.69 -4.31 9.56
C LYS A 70 -10.06 -5.74 9.18
N ASN A 71 -10.45 -5.98 7.93
CA ASN A 71 -11.13 -7.20 7.50
C ASN A 71 -10.23 -8.17 6.70
N SER A 72 -8.96 -7.84 6.50
CA SER A 72 -7.94 -8.68 5.84
C SER A 72 -8.23 -9.03 4.36
N ASP A 73 -8.85 -8.11 3.62
CA ASP A 73 -9.03 -8.18 2.17
C ASP A 73 -8.32 -6.95 1.52
N PRO A 74 -7.36 -7.11 0.59
CA PRO A 74 -6.65 -5.99 -0.05
C PRO A 74 -7.46 -5.25 -1.12
N THR A 75 -8.58 -5.79 -1.59
CA THR A 75 -9.37 -5.27 -2.71
C THR A 75 -10.65 -4.56 -2.26
N ILE A 76 -11.27 -5.00 -1.16
CA ILE A 76 -12.50 -4.42 -0.62
C ILE A 76 -12.15 -3.32 0.39
N LYS A 77 -12.82 -2.16 0.31
CA LYS A 77 -12.65 -1.05 1.26
C LYS A 77 -13.76 -1.10 2.30
N SER A 78 -13.42 -1.10 3.58
CA SER A 78 -14.37 -1.20 4.68
C SER A 78 -14.37 0.07 5.56
N PRO A 79 -15.50 0.42 6.19
CA PRO A 79 -15.54 1.50 7.18
C PRO A 79 -14.52 1.24 8.31
N GLY A 80 -13.67 2.24 8.57
CA GLY A 80 -12.60 2.16 9.58
C GLY A 80 -11.22 1.85 8.98
N ASP A 81 -11.16 1.50 7.70
CA ASP A 81 -9.90 1.45 6.98
C ASP A 81 -9.29 2.85 6.87
N VAL A 82 -7.96 2.91 6.89
CA VAL A 82 -7.22 4.15 6.64
C VAL A 82 -6.22 3.96 5.53
N THR A 83 -6.04 4.98 4.69
CA THR A 83 -5.17 4.89 3.52
C THR A 83 -4.19 6.06 3.44
N GLY A 84 -3.13 5.87 2.66
CA GLY A 84 -2.14 6.85 2.27
C GLY A 84 -1.61 6.54 0.89
N PHE A 85 -1.11 7.57 0.20
CA PHE A 85 -0.60 7.43 -1.17
C PHE A 85 0.83 7.96 -1.29
N SER A 86 1.59 7.41 -2.23
CA SER A 86 2.83 8.04 -2.68
C SER A 86 2.53 9.44 -3.23
N ALA A 87 3.38 10.41 -2.89
CA ALA A 87 3.18 11.81 -3.31
C ALA A 87 3.31 12.01 -4.83
N ALA A 88 4.06 11.14 -5.50
CA ALA A 88 4.22 11.09 -6.95
C ALA A 88 4.30 9.62 -7.41
N PRO A 89 4.14 9.34 -8.71
CA PRO A 89 4.40 8.01 -9.25
C PRO A 89 5.81 7.53 -8.93
N VAL A 90 5.93 6.27 -8.54
CA VAL A 90 7.16 5.59 -8.16
C VAL A 90 7.61 4.69 -9.29
N VAL A 91 8.89 4.77 -9.66
CA VAL A 91 9.49 3.89 -10.66
C VAL A 91 9.85 2.53 -10.04
N VAL A 92 9.73 1.45 -10.83
CA VAL A 92 10.22 0.12 -10.44
C VAL A 92 11.71 0.21 -10.05
N GLY A 93 12.06 -0.35 -8.89
CA GLY A 93 13.42 -0.31 -8.34
C GLY A 93 13.72 0.90 -7.44
N ALA A 94 12.77 1.80 -7.24
CA ALA A 94 12.92 2.91 -6.31
C ALA A 94 13.11 2.45 -4.86
N ASN A 95 13.88 3.24 -4.10
CA ASN A 95 14.13 3.04 -2.67
C ASN A 95 13.63 4.26 -1.88
N ASP A 96 13.56 4.14 -0.56
CA ASP A 96 13.21 5.23 0.37
C ASP A 96 11.85 5.90 0.11
N VAL A 97 10.92 5.16 -0.49
CA VAL A 97 9.54 5.60 -0.71
C VAL A 97 8.84 5.78 0.63
N LYS A 98 8.38 7.01 0.90
CA LYS A 98 7.65 7.36 2.14
C LYS A 98 6.17 7.54 1.82
N ILE A 99 5.33 6.91 2.63
CA ILE A 99 3.87 7.03 2.53
C ILE A 99 3.34 7.43 3.90
N THR A 100 2.54 8.50 3.92
CA THR A 100 1.80 8.91 5.10
C THR A 100 0.36 8.44 4.95
N ILE A 101 -0.10 7.61 5.89
CA ILE A 101 -1.49 7.16 6.00
C ILE A 101 -2.27 8.19 6.80
N ASP A 102 -3.12 8.98 6.15
CA ASP A 102 -3.77 10.17 6.69
C ASP A 102 -5.24 10.35 6.26
N ARG A 103 -5.80 9.41 5.50
CA ARG A 103 -7.19 9.46 5.02
C ARG A 103 -8.01 8.32 5.57
N ASP A 104 -9.24 8.63 5.96
CA ASP A 104 -10.27 7.63 6.26
C ASP A 104 -10.93 7.13 4.97
N ARG A 105 -11.44 5.91 5.02
CA ARG A 105 -12.18 5.27 3.94
C ARG A 105 -13.58 4.86 4.37
#